data_AF-A0A0A0DW15-F1
#
_entry.id   AF-A0A0A0DW15-F1
#
_cell.length_a   1.000
_cell.length_b   1.000
_cell.length_c   1.000
_cell.angle_alpha   90.00
_cell.angle_beta   90.00
_cell.angle_gamma   90.00
#
_symmetry.space_group_name_H-M   'P 1'
#
loop_
_entity.id
_entity.type
_entity.pdbx_description
1 polymer ?
#
loop_
_entity_poly.entity_id
_entity_poly.type
_entity_poly.pdbx_seq_one_letter_code
_entity_poly.pdbx_strand_id
1 'polypeptide(L)'
;MLIPAYFAVYGGAAVLAVGVHLLLRRRKLQAAEQALNASRQAGLNEPASLHPVVDPNRCFGSGACVKACPEQALGIVDGKATLINASACIGHGACVTACPSQALSLVFGTAERGVDIPVLSQAFETNVPGIFIAGELGGMGLIRKTTEQGRQAMQAIRQRVAQSRAEAPLDVVIVGSGPAGISAGLSALHHKLRYAILEQEDALGGTVYHYPRNKVVMTAAAKLDIVGSMNLGTEVAKESLLSFWQGVVKQTGLRFQFSERLEGIEQHADGSFTVRSSKASYHTKAVLLALGRRGSPRKLDVPGEEQAKVVYRLIDAEQYRGQRVLVVGGGDSALEAAIALAEEPGTTVTLSYRSQAFSRVKDKNRQKLKQLQEAGRIEVCLQSNVLRIEADQVQLKTLEGERALPNDAVIVCAGGVLPTPLLQAIGIRLETKYGTA
;
A
#
# COMPACT_ATOMS: atom_id res chain seq x y z
N MET A 1 -53.64 -39.94 14.32
CA MET A 1 -52.56 -40.59 13.52
C MET A 1 -51.74 -39.60 12.66
N LEU A 2 -51.74 -38.28 12.92
CA LEU A 2 -50.99 -37.30 12.10
C LEU A 2 -49.57 -36.99 12.62
N ILE A 3 -49.29 -37.28 13.89
CA ILE A 3 -48.01 -36.96 14.54
C ILE A 3 -46.79 -37.71 13.92
N PRO A 4 -46.86 -39.01 13.56
CA PRO A 4 -45.70 -39.73 13.02
C PRO A 4 -45.24 -39.24 11.64
N ALA A 5 -46.16 -38.76 10.81
CA ALA A 5 -45.86 -38.29 9.46
C ALA A 5 -45.08 -36.96 9.50
N TYR A 6 -45.41 -36.07 10.45
CA TYR A 6 -44.68 -34.81 10.65
C TYR A 6 -43.23 -35.05 11.09
N PHE A 7 -42.97 -35.98 12.01
CA PHE A 7 -41.61 -36.32 12.42
C PHE A 7 -40.77 -36.91 11.28
N ALA A 8 -41.37 -37.72 10.41
CA ALA A 8 -40.67 -38.26 9.25
C ALA A 8 -40.32 -37.18 8.22
N VAL A 9 -41.24 -36.24 7.94
CA VAL A 9 -41.02 -35.15 6.98
C VAL A 9 -40.03 -34.12 7.51
N TYR A 10 -40.20 -33.62 8.75
CA TYR A 10 -39.28 -32.65 9.34
C TYR A 10 -37.93 -33.27 9.71
N GLY A 11 -37.91 -34.53 10.15
CA GLY A 11 -36.69 -35.29 10.40
C GLY A 11 -35.89 -35.55 9.13
N GLY A 12 -36.55 -35.96 8.04
CA GLY A 12 -35.92 -36.12 6.73
C GLY A 12 -35.34 -34.80 6.19
N ALA A 13 -36.09 -33.70 6.32
CA ALA A 13 -35.62 -32.37 5.94
C ALA A 13 -34.40 -31.91 6.76
N ALA A 14 -34.39 -32.17 8.07
CA ALA A 14 -33.25 -31.85 8.95
C ALA A 14 -32.00 -32.67 8.61
N VAL A 15 -32.15 -33.98 8.37
CA VAL A 15 -31.04 -34.86 7.95
C VAL A 15 -30.49 -34.42 6.59
N LEU A 16 -31.37 -34.09 5.63
CA LEU A 16 -30.94 -33.56 4.33
C LEU A 16 -30.18 -32.24 4.49
N ALA A 17 -30.69 -31.30 5.30
CA ALA A 17 -30.03 -30.02 5.56
C ALA A 17 -28.65 -30.20 6.20
N VAL A 18 -28.53 -31.09 7.18
CA VAL A 18 -27.24 -31.43 7.82
C VAL A 18 -26.30 -32.10 6.81
N GLY A 19 -26.79 -33.05 6.01
CA GLY A 19 -26.00 -33.73 4.98
C GLY A 19 -25.46 -32.75 3.93
N VAL A 20 -26.31 -31.86 3.42
CA VAL A 20 -25.91 -30.78 2.49
C VAL A 20 -24.90 -29.85 3.15
N HIS A 21 -25.13 -29.43 4.40
CA HIS A 21 -24.20 -28.58 5.13
C HIS A 21 -22.81 -29.22 5.29
N LEU A 22 -22.75 -30.49 5.69
CA LEU A 22 -21.50 -31.23 5.84
C LEU A 22 -20.77 -31.41 4.50
N LEU A 23 -21.51 -31.68 3.42
CA LEU A 23 -20.95 -31.81 2.08
C LEU A 23 -20.36 -30.49 1.57
N LEU A 24 -21.11 -29.39 1.72
CA LEU A 24 -20.62 -28.04 1.38
C LEU A 24 -19.41 -27.64 2.24
N ARG A 25 -19.41 -27.98 3.54
CA ARG A 25 -18.29 -27.75 4.43
C ARG A 25 -17.05 -28.53 3.99
N ARG A 26 -17.18 -29.82 3.67
CA ARG A 26 -16.08 -30.64 3.15
C ARG A 26 -15.49 -30.07 1.86
N ARG A 27 -16.35 -29.68 0.90
CA ARG A 27 -15.90 -29.04 -0.34
C ARG A 27 -15.12 -27.75 -0.09
N LYS A 28 -15.58 -26.89 0.83
CA LYS A 28 -14.88 -25.65 1.19
C LYS A 28 -13.50 -25.92 1.81
N LEU A 29 -13.39 -26.91 2.68
CA LEU A 29 -12.10 -27.29 3.30
C LEU A 29 -11.12 -27.82 2.25
N GLN A 30 -11.59 -28.71 1.37
CA GLN A 30 -10.78 -29.23 0.25
C GLN A 30 -10.33 -28.11 -0.69
N ALA A 31 -11.22 -27.16 -1.02
CA ALA A 31 -10.87 -26.02 -1.85
C ALA A 31 -9.81 -25.12 -1.20
N ALA A 32 -9.87 -24.91 0.12
CA ALA A 32 -8.87 -24.14 0.86
C ALA A 32 -7.49 -24.82 0.84
N GLU A 33 -7.45 -26.13 1.02
CA GLU A 33 -6.21 -26.91 0.95
C GLU A 33 -5.61 -26.91 -0.46
N GLN A 34 -6.45 -27.10 -1.48
CA GLN A 34 -6.03 -26.99 -2.89
C GLN A 34 -5.49 -25.60 -3.21
N ALA A 35 -6.16 -24.54 -2.75
CA ALA A 35 -5.71 -23.16 -2.94
C ALA A 35 -4.35 -22.91 -2.27
N LEU A 36 -4.14 -23.41 -1.05
CA LEU A 36 -2.85 -23.32 -0.34
C LEU A 36 -1.74 -24.03 -1.11
N ASN A 37 -2.01 -25.25 -1.59
CA ASN A 37 -1.02 -26.03 -2.34
C ASN A 37 -0.68 -25.38 -3.68
N ALA A 38 -1.69 -24.89 -4.41
CA ALA A 38 -1.50 -24.15 -5.65
C ALA A 38 -0.68 -22.86 -5.42
N SER A 39 -0.98 -22.12 -4.35
CA SER A 39 -0.25 -20.91 -3.95
C SER A 39 1.22 -21.22 -3.65
N ARG A 40 1.52 -22.30 -2.92
CA ARG A 40 2.90 -22.76 -2.67
C ARG A 40 3.63 -23.13 -3.95
N GLN A 41 3.00 -23.91 -4.83
CA GLN A 41 3.59 -24.30 -6.13
C GLN A 41 3.87 -23.09 -7.02
N ALA A 42 3.02 -22.06 -6.96
CA ALA A 42 3.19 -20.83 -7.71
C ALA A 42 4.16 -19.82 -7.05
N GLY A 43 4.66 -20.10 -5.84
CA GLY A 43 5.49 -19.17 -5.07
C GLY A 43 4.73 -17.93 -4.58
N LEU A 44 3.41 -18.03 -4.40
CA LEU A 44 2.50 -16.96 -3.95
C LEU A 44 2.14 -17.06 -2.46
N ASN A 45 2.88 -17.90 -1.72
CA ASN A 45 2.71 -18.17 -0.30
C ASN A 45 3.37 -17.10 0.61
N GLU A 46 3.99 -16.07 0.03
CA GLU A 46 4.51 -14.94 0.78
C GLU A 46 3.62 -13.68 0.61
N PRO A 47 3.27 -13.00 1.70
CA PRO A 47 2.52 -11.75 1.66
C PRO A 47 3.39 -10.59 1.18
N ALA A 48 2.80 -9.61 0.50
CA ALA A 48 3.56 -8.46 -0.01
C ALA A 48 4.05 -7.52 1.11
N SER A 49 3.30 -7.39 2.20
CA SER A 49 3.62 -6.47 3.30
C SER A 49 3.02 -6.95 4.65
N LEU A 50 2.30 -6.06 5.35
CA LEU A 50 1.55 -6.34 6.57
C LEU A 50 0.58 -7.49 6.32
N HIS A 51 0.56 -8.48 7.22
CA HIS A 51 -0.29 -9.66 7.05
C HIS A 51 -0.63 -10.28 8.40
N PRO A 52 -1.71 -11.10 8.48
CA PRO A 52 -2.06 -11.76 9.72
C PRO A 52 -1.25 -13.05 9.94
N VAL A 53 -0.72 -13.23 11.15
CA VAL A 53 -0.20 -14.51 11.65
C VAL A 53 -1.23 -15.11 12.60
N VAL A 54 -1.44 -16.42 12.47
CA VAL A 54 -2.42 -17.17 13.25
C VAL A 54 -1.69 -17.97 14.34
N ASP A 55 -2.11 -17.79 15.59
CA ASP A 55 -1.69 -18.63 16.71
C ASP A 55 -2.50 -19.95 16.67
N PRO A 56 -1.85 -21.10 16.40
CA PRO A 56 -2.54 -22.38 16.28
C PRO A 56 -3.10 -22.87 17.62
N ASN A 57 -2.55 -22.44 18.75
CA ASN A 57 -3.03 -22.86 20.08
C ASN A 57 -4.32 -22.15 20.47
N ARG A 58 -4.50 -20.90 20.00
CA ARG A 58 -5.72 -20.11 20.25
C ARG A 58 -6.78 -20.25 19.17
N CYS A 59 -6.39 -20.66 17.97
CA CYS A 59 -7.33 -20.79 16.86
C CYS A 59 -8.17 -22.07 17.00
N PHE A 60 -9.49 -21.93 17.11
CA PHE A 60 -10.43 -23.06 17.11
C PHE A 60 -11.19 -23.23 15.78
N GLY A 61 -10.74 -22.57 14.71
CA GLY A 61 -11.26 -22.80 13.35
C GLY A 61 -12.65 -22.23 13.07
N SER A 62 -13.08 -21.17 13.77
CA SER A 62 -14.42 -20.59 13.63
C SER A 62 -14.78 -20.10 12.20
N GLY A 63 -13.78 -19.76 11.38
CA GLY A 63 -13.99 -19.22 10.04
C GLY A 63 -14.46 -17.76 9.99
N ALA A 64 -14.57 -17.07 11.12
CA ALA A 64 -14.98 -15.66 11.15
C ALA A 64 -14.00 -14.76 10.37
N CYS A 65 -12.69 -15.01 10.53
CA CYS A 65 -11.64 -14.30 9.79
C CYS A 65 -11.69 -14.55 8.28
N VAL A 66 -12.05 -15.77 7.86
CA VAL A 66 -12.23 -16.14 6.45
C VAL A 66 -13.39 -15.36 5.84
N LYS A 67 -14.53 -15.32 6.53
CA LYS A 67 -15.72 -14.57 6.08
C LYS A 67 -15.48 -13.06 6.02
N ALA A 68 -14.64 -12.53 6.90
CA ALA A 68 -14.32 -11.10 6.96
C ALA A 68 -13.24 -10.65 5.95
N CYS A 69 -12.60 -11.58 5.22
CA CYS A 69 -11.53 -11.24 4.29
C CYS A 69 -12.10 -10.88 2.90
N PRO A 70 -12.01 -9.60 2.45
CA PRO A 70 -12.48 -9.19 1.13
C PRO A 70 -11.63 -9.77 0.00
N GLU A 71 -10.32 -9.97 0.25
CA GLU A 71 -9.39 -10.54 -0.74
C GLU A 71 -9.47 -12.08 -0.81
N GLN A 72 -10.28 -12.72 0.04
CA GLN A 72 -10.39 -14.19 0.14
C GLN A 72 -9.03 -14.90 0.34
N ALA A 73 -8.09 -14.21 0.99
CA ALA A 73 -6.72 -14.69 1.21
C ALA A 73 -6.60 -15.77 2.31
N LEU A 74 -7.65 -15.96 3.12
CA LEU A 74 -7.70 -16.87 4.25
C LEU A 74 -8.63 -18.06 3.97
N GLY A 75 -8.26 -19.24 4.47
CA GLY A 75 -9.06 -20.45 4.47
C GLY A 75 -8.95 -21.21 5.79
N ILE A 76 -9.74 -22.27 5.95
CA ILE A 76 -9.56 -23.22 7.07
C ILE A 76 -8.86 -24.47 6.53
N VAL A 77 -7.67 -24.74 7.05
CA VAL A 77 -6.83 -25.91 6.73
C VAL A 77 -6.49 -26.59 8.05
N ASP A 78 -6.68 -27.91 8.14
CA ASP A 78 -6.47 -28.69 9.38
C ASP A 78 -7.18 -28.12 10.63
N GLY A 79 -8.37 -27.54 10.42
CA GLY A 79 -9.16 -26.92 11.48
C GLY A 79 -8.62 -25.58 11.99
N LYS A 80 -7.59 -25.01 11.35
CA LYS A 80 -7.00 -23.72 11.70
C LYS A 80 -7.18 -22.72 10.57
N ALA A 81 -7.27 -21.44 10.93
CA ALA A 81 -7.21 -20.39 9.92
C ALA A 81 -5.81 -20.33 9.32
N THR A 82 -5.71 -20.23 8.01
CA THR A 82 -4.44 -20.26 7.27
C THR A 82 -4.50 -19.28 6.11
N LEU A 83 -3.42 -18.57 5.85
CA LEU A 83 -3.26 -17.77 4.62
C LEU A 83 -3.07 -18.73 3.43
N ILE A 84 -4.16 -18.99 2.71
CA ILE A 84 -4.17 -19.88 1.53
C ILE A 84 -3.67 -19.15 0.28
N ASN A 85 -3.76 -17.83 0.24
CA ASN A 85 -3.19 -16.98 -0.81
C ASN A 85 -2.59 -15.72 -0.18
N ALA A 86 -1.35 -15.83 0.29
CA ALA A 86 -0.69 -14.73 1.00
C ALA A 86 -0.43 -13.53 0.09
N SER A 87 -0.12 -13.76 -1.19
CA SER A 87 0.09 -12.68 -2.19
C SER A 87 -1.14 -11.77 -2.39
N ALA A 88 -2.35 -12.30 -2.19
CA ALA A 88 -3.58 -11.52 -2.24
C ALA A 88 -3.82 -10.70 -0.95
N CYS A 89 -3.14 -11.02 0.15
CA CYS A 89 -3.33 -10.32 1.41
C CYS A 89 -2.80 -8.88 1.35
N ILE A 90 -3.70 -7.92 1.58
CA ILE A 90 -3.37 -6.49 1.64
C ILE A 90 -3.16 -5.97 3.08
N GLY A 91 -3.15 -6.85 4.08
CA GLY A 91 -2.91 -6.45 5.48
C GLY A 91 -4.02 -5.60 6.11
N HIS A 92 -5.25 -5.66 5.60
CA HIS A 92 -6.33 -4.77 6.03
C HIS A 92 -6.81 -5.00 7.48
N GLY A 93 -6.52 -6.16 8.07
CA GLY A 93 -6.76 -6.43 9.49
C GLY A 93 -8.19 -6.79 9.89
N ALA A 94 -9.16 -6.88 8.97
CA ALA A 94 -10.53 -7.26 9.35
C ALA A 94 -10.60 -8.68 9.92
N CYS A 95 -9.68 -9.55 9.50
CA CYS A 95 -9.52 -10.89 10.06
C CYS A 95 -9.15 -10.88 11.56
N VAL A 96 -8.35 -9.93 12.00
CA VAL A 96 -7.97 -9.76 13.42
C VAL A 96 -9.19 -9.29 14.22
N THR A 97 -9.88 -8.26 13.73
CA THR A 97 -11.08 -7.72 14.40
C THR A 97 -12.22 -8.75 14.47
N ALA A 98 -12.38 -9.59 13.44
CA ALA A 98 -13.42 -10.61 13.41
C ALA A 98 -13.10 -11.87 14.23
N CYS A 99 -11.88 -12.03 14.74
CA CYS A 99 -11.47 -13.26 15.40
C CYS A 99 -12.02 -13.35 16.83
N PRO A 100 -12.94 -14.29 17.13
CA PRO A 100 -13.52 -14.39 18.48
C PRO A 100 -12.52 -14.84 19.54
N SER A 101 -11.51 -15.67 19.20
CA SER A 101 -10.44 -16.07 20.14
C SER A 101 -9.24 -15.13 20.15
N GLN A 102 -9.27 -14.04 19.36
CA GLN A 102 -8.13 -13.14 19.17
C GLN A 102 -6.83 -13.89 18.81
N ALA A 103 -6.96 -14.97 18.03
CA ALA A 103 -5.85 -15.82 17.61
C ALA A 103 -5.04 -15.25 16.43
N LEU A 104 -5.37 -14.05 15.94
CA LEU A 104 -4.65 -13.43 14.83
C LEU A 104 -4.00 -12.12 15.29
N SER A 105 -2.75 -11.92 14.90
CA SER A 105 -2.02 -10.65 15.04
C SER A 105 -1.56 -10.18 13.66
N LEU A 106 -1.45 -8.86 13.44
CA LEU A 106 -0.82 -8.33 12.24
C LEU A 106 0.68 -8.18 12.49
N VAL A 107 1.49 -8.62 11.53
CA VAL A 107 2.95 -8.57 11.62
C VAL A 107 3.57 -7.96 10.36
N PHE A 108 4.78 -7.43 10.50
CA PHE A 108 5.57 -6.86 9.42
C PHE A 108 6.64 -7.84 8.93
N GLY A 109 6.90 -7.80 7.63
CA GLY A 109 7.88 -8.70 6.99
C GLY A 109 7.37 -10.13 6.88
N THR A 110 8.25 -11.07 6.53
CA THR A 110 8.05 -12.52 6.62
C THR A 110 9.22 -13.10 7.42
N ALA A 111 9.20 -14.40 7.73
CA ALA A 111 10.34 -15.05 8.40
C ALA A 111 11.66 -14.87 7.61
N GLU A 112 11.57 -14.79 6.29
CA GLU A 112 12.74 -14.68 5.39
C GLU A 112 13.01 -13.23 4.96
N ARG A 113 11.99 -12.35 5.04
CA ARG A 113 12.08 -10.97 4.55
C ARG A 113 11.81 -9.95 5.64
N GLY A 114 12.88 -9.28 6.04
CA GLY A 114 12.83 -8.12 6.92
C GLY A 114 12.14 -6.92 6.28
N VAL A 115 11.42 -6.14 7.09
CA VAL A 115 10.94 -4.80 6.71
C VAL A 115 11.37 -3.82 7.78
N ASP A 116 12.07 -2.76 7.38
CA ASP A 116 12.46 -1.69 8.29
C ASP A 116 11.26 -0.82 8.65
N ILE A 117 10.94 -0.76 9.93
CA ILE A 117 9.85 0.03 10.49
C ILE A 117 10.41 0.92 11.61
N PRO A 118 10.03 2.20 11.67
CA PRO A 118 10.39 3.05 12.80
C PRO A 118 9.82 2.53 14.12
N VAL A 119 10.61 2.62 15.19
CA VAL A 119 10.14 2.27 16.53
C VAL A 119 9.30 3.43 17.08
N LEU A 120 8.02 3.17 17.35
CA LEU A 120 7.06 4.17 17.79
C LEU A 120 6.46 3.82 19.15
N SER A 121 6.20 4.84 19.97
CA SER A 121 5.36 4.73 21.16
C SER A 121 3.89 4.53 20.78
N GLN A 122 3.03 4.20 21.76
CA GLN A 122 1.58 4.17 21.55
C GLN A 122 0.99 5.53 21.12
N ALA A 123 1.71 6.62 21.39
CA ALA A 123 1.36 7.98 21.00
C ALA A 123 1.94 8.39 19.63
N PHE A 124 2.45 7.44 18.84
CA PHE A 124 3.06 7.66 17.53
C PHE A 124 4.38 8.46 17.55
N GLU A 125 4.96 8.67 18.72
CA GLU A 125 6.23 9.39 18.88
C GLU A 125 7.40 8.45 18.63
N THR A 126 8.43 8.95 17.93
CA THR A 126 9.67 8.22 17.70
C THR A 126 10.57 8.23 18.94
N ASN A 127 11.74 7.60 18.84
CA ASN A 127 12.80 7.76 19.85
C ASN A 127 13.41 9.18 19.89
N VAL A 128 13.10 10.05 18.93
CA VAL A 128 13.47 11.47 18.95
C VAL A 128 12.28 12.26 19.50
N PRO A 129 12.33 12.74 20.76
CA PRO A 129 11.17 13.35 21.42
C PRO A 129 10.70 14.59 20.65
N GLY A 130 9.44 14.61 20.23
CA GLY A 130 8.83 15.68 19.44
C GLY A 130 8.72 15.41 17.95
N ILE A 131 9.26 14.28 17.49
CA ILE A 131 9.04 13.78 16.13
C ILE A 131 8.10 12.58 16.18
N PHE A 132 7.01 12.69 15.43
CA PHE A 132 5.93 11.71 15.34
C PHE A 132 5.86 11.13 13.92
N ILE A 133 5.38 9.90 13.79
CA ILE A 133 5.18 9.22 12.50
C ILE A 133 3.76 8.70 12.41
N ALA A 134 3.06 9.04 11.32
CA ALA A 134 1.73 8.52 11.04
C ALA A 134 1.61 7.99 9.61
N GLY A 135 0.67 7.07 9.43
CA GLY A 135 0.34 6.50 8.14
C GLY A 135 1.24 5.33 7.75
N GLU A 136 1.47 5.19 6.43
CA GLU A 136 2.10 3.98 5.89
C GLU A 136 3.54 3.78 6.40
N LEU A 137 4.24 4.86 6.74
CA LEU A 137 5.59 4.80 7.28
C LEU A 137 5.67 4.04 8.62
N GLY A 138 4.63 4.16 9.46
CA GLY A 138 4.44 3.37 10.67
C GLY A 138 3.84 1.98 10.41
N GLY A 139 3.79 1.55 9.15
CA GLY A 139 3.39 0.21 8.73
C GLY A 139 1.93 0.02 8.29
N MET A 140 1.04 0.99 8.55
CA MET A 140 -0.37 0.86 8.16
C MET A 140 -0.70 1.66 6.91
N GLY A 141 -0.82 1.00 5.75
CA GLY A 141 -1.03 1.66 4.44
C GLY A 141 -2.47 1.91 4.01
N LEU A 142 -3.47 1.51 4.78
CA LEU A 142 -4.87 1.70 4.41
C LEU A 142 -5.34 3.13 4.64
N ILE A 143 -6.12 3.68 3.70
CA ILE A 143 -6.67 5.04 3.78
C ILE A 143 -7.37 5.27 5.12
N ARG A 144 -8.29 4.40 5.56
CA ARG A 144 -8.95 4.53 6.86
C ARG A 144 -7.97 4.60 8.04
N LYS A 145 -6.97 3.71 8.06
CA LYS A 145 -6.01 3.61 9.18
C LYS A 145 -5.07 4.80 9.20
N THR A 146 -4.52 5.17 8.05
CA THR A 146 -3.66 6.34 7.88
C THR A 146 -4.38 7.62 8.31
N THR A 147 -5.63 7.82 7.86
CA THR A 147 -6.48 8.94 8.28
C THR A 147 -6.66 8.99 9.79
N GLU A 148 -7.00 7.86 10.41
CA GLU A 148 -7.21 7.81 11.87
C GLU A 148 -5.90 8.03 12.66
N GLN A 149 -4.78 7.47 12.19
CA GLN A 149 -3.46 7.69 12.81
C GLN A 149 -3.04 9.16 12.74
N GLY A 150 -3.26 9.84 11.61
CA GLY A 150 -2.96 11.28 11.50
C GLY A 150 -3.70 12.09 12.56
N ARG A 151 -4.98 11.77 12.77
CA ARG A 151 -5.81 12.39 13.82
C ARG A 151 -5.32 12.07 15.23
N GLN A 152 -4.99 10.80 15.52
CA GLN A 152 -4.52 10.37 16.84
C GLN A 152 -3.13 10.92 17.18
N ALA A 153 -2.20 10.94 16.23
CA ALA A 153 -0.89 11.55 16.42
C ALA A 153 -1.01 13.04 16.77
N MET A 154 -1.94 13.76 16.14
CA MET A 154 -2.20 15.16 16.48
C MET A 154 -2.74 15.39 17.88
N GLN A 155 -3.46 14.42 18.47
CA GLN A 155 -3.87 14.51 19.87
C GLN A 155 -2.66 14.47 20.81
N ALA A 156 -1.68 13.61 20.53
CA ALA A 156 -0.43 13.54 21.29
C ALA A 156 0.42 14.81 21.09
N ILE A 157 0.56 15.27 19.85
CA ILE A 157 1.28 16.52 19.52
C ILE A 157 0.69 17.71 20.27
N ARG A 158 -0.64 17.84 20.31
CA ARG A 158 -1.30 18.92 21.04
C ARG A 158 -0.94 18.92 22.53
N GLN A 159 -0.94 17.76 23.17
CA GLN A 159 -0.58 17.64 24.60
C GLN A 159 0.88 18.06 24.81
N ARG A 160 1.80 17.62 23.95
CA ARG A 160 3.20 18.00 23.98
C ARG A 160 3.39 19.50 23.77
N VAL A 161 2.78 20.07 22.74
CA VAL A 161 2.86 21.50 22.41
C VAL A 161 2.40 22.36 23.59
N ALA A 162 1.33 21.95 24.29
CA ALA A 162 0.83 22.65 25.46
C ALA A 162 1.79 22.63 26.66
N GLN A 163 2.66 21.63 26.74
CA GLN A 163 3.66 21.47 27.80
C GLN A 163 5.05 22.02 27.41
N SER A 164 5.27 22.29 26.13
CA SER A 164 6.56 22.74 25.61
C SER A 164 6.85 24.19 26.00
N ARG A 165 8.06 24.43 26.51
CA ARG A 165 8.59 25.77 26.80
C ARG A 165 9.32 26.40 25.61
N ALA A 166 9.48 25.66 24.51
CA ALA A 166 10.19 26.13 23.33
C ALA A 166 9.42 27.27 22.64
N GLU A 167 10.14 28.30 22.21
CA GLU A 167 9.57 29.43 21.50
C GLU A 167 9.75 29.25 19.99
N ALA A 168 8.65 28.89 19.32
CA ALA A 168 8.62 28.62 17.90
C ALA A 168 7.43 29.34 17.22
N PRO A 169 7.57 29.81 15.97
CA PRO A 169 6.47 30.42 15.22
C PRO A 169 5.40 29.40 14.83
N LEU A 170 5.75 28.11 14.73
CA LEU A 170 4.83 27.02 14.45
C LEU A 170 4.75 26.05 15.61
N ASP A 171 3.56 25.51 15.85
CA ASP A 171 3.34 24.44 16.83
C ASP A 171 3.67 23.08 16.24
N VAL A 172 3.38 22.87 14.95
CA VAL A 172 3.70 21.62 14.25
C VAL A 172 4.04 21.85 12.77
N VAL A 173 5.04 21.12 12.27
CA VAL A 173 5.25 20.92 10.82
C VAL A 173 4.82 19.51 10.45
N ILE A 174 3.93 19.38 9.47
CA ILE A 174 3.42 18.12 8.95
C ILE A 174 4.06 17.88 7.59
N VAL A 175 4.62 16.70 7.36
CA VAL A 175 5.32 16.38 6.11
C VAL A 175 4.59 15.26 5.36
N GLY A 176 4.00 15.60 4.22
CA GLY A 176 3.18 14.75 3.36
C GLY A 176 1.70 15.15 3.37
N SER A 177 1.06 15.13 2.19
CA SER A 177 -0.38 15.41 1.98
C SER A 177 -1.18 14.16 1.59
N GLY A 178 -0.71 12.97 1.98
CA GLY A 178 -1.53 11.76 1.96
C GLY A 178 -2.68 11.82 2.97
N PRO A 179 -3.52 10.77 3.06
CA PRO A 179 -4.66 10.75 3.97
C PRO A 179 -4.29 11.03 5.45
N ALA A 180 -3.15 10.54 5.91
CA ALA A 180 -2.63 10.84 7.25
C ALA A 180 -2.31 12.33 7.44
N GLY A 181 -1.62 12.94 6.47
CA GLY A 181 -1.23 14.34 6.54
C GLY A 181 -2.40 15.31 6.43
N ILE A 182 -3.35 15.03 5.53
CA ILE A 182 -4.60 15.80 5.41
C ILE A 182 -5.39 15.73 6.72
N SER A 183 -5.56 14.52 7.27
CA SER A 183 -6.25 14.30 8.55
C SER A 183 -5.58 15.05 9.70
N ALA A 184 -4.24 15.00 9.77
CA ALA A 184 -3.48 15.73 10.76
C ALA A 184 -3.63 17.25 10.60
N GLY A 185 -3.60 17.76 9.37
CA GLY A 185 -3.83 19.17 9.07
C GLY A 185 -5.20 19.66 9.53
N LEU A 186 -6.25 18.88 9.27
CA LEU A 186 -7.61 19.17 9.76
C LEU A 186 -7.66 19.19 11.29
N SER A 187 -6.96 18.26 11.96
CA SER A 187 -6.87 18.23 13.42
C SER A 187 -6.12 19.43 13.98
N ALA A 188 -5.03 19.86 13.31
CA ALA A 188 -4.30 21.08 13.66
C ALA A 188 -5.21 22.32 13.57
N LEU A 189 -5.99 22.46 12.49
CA LEU A 189 -7.00 23.50 12.33
C LEU A 189 -8.06 23.45 13.44
N HIS A 190 -8.63 22.26 13.70
CA HIS A 190 -9.66 22.06 14.70
C HIS A 190 -9.20 22.51 16.10
N HIS A 191 -7.93 22.26 16.41
CA HIS A 191 -7.31 22.62 17.68
C HIS A 191 -6.61 24.00 17.67
N LYS A 192 -6.77 24.79 16.60
CA LYS A 192 -6.18 26.13 16.47
C LYS A 192 -4.66 26.16 16.64
N LEU A 193 -3.97 25.10 16.21
CA LEU A 193 -2.50 25.05 16.21
C LEU A 193 -1.95 25.82 15.01
N ARG A 194 -0.81 26.48 15.18
CA ARG A 194 -0.05 27.09 14.08
C ARG A 194 0.71 25.97 13.36
N TYR A 195 0.43 25.75 12.09
CA TYR A 195 1.00 24.62 11.35
C TYR A 195 1.53 25.01 9.98
N ALA A 196 2.40 24.15 9.43
CA ALA A 196 2.72 24.10 8.01
C ALA A 196 2.60 22.65 7.52
N ILE A 197 2.10 22.45 6.29
CA ILE A 197 2.07 21.13 5.64
C ILE A 197 2.95 21.20 4.40
N LEU A 198 3.96 20.34 4.33
CA LEU A 198 4.89 20.26 3.19
C LEU A 198 4.52 19.06 2.32
N GLU A 199 4.43 19.24 1.01
CA GLU A 199 4.17 18.18 0.05
C GLU A 199 5.19 18.26 -1.10
N GLN A 200 5.86 17.15 -1.39
CA GLN A 200 6.86 17.13 -2.47
C GLN A 200 6.21 17.24 -3.85
N GLU A 201 4.98 16.74 -4.00
CA GLU A 201 4.23 16.76 -5.24
C GLU A 201 3.52 18.12 -5.43
N ASP A 202 3.04 18.36 -6.64
CA ASP A 202 2.25 19.55 -6.99
C ASP A 202 0.75 19.40 -6.66
N ALA A 203 0.33 18.23 -6.16
CA ALA A 203 -1.06 17.88 -5.93
C ALA A 203 -1.25 17.04 -4.67
N LEU A 204 -2.51 16.98 -4.22
CA LEU A 204 -2.95 16.19 -3.06
C LEU A 204 -3.04 14.70 -3.36
N GLY A 205 -3.01 13.88 -2.30
CA GLY A 205 -3.42 12.48 -2.34
C GLY A 205 -2.31 11.46 -2.15
N GLY A 206 -1.05 11.92 -2.05
CA GLY A 206 0.11 11.05 -1.81
C GLY A 206 0.19 9.90 -2.80
N THR A 207 0.38 8.67 -2.32
CA THR A 207 0.48 7.47 -3.18
C THR A 207 -0.66 7.33 -4.18
N VAL A 208 -1.89 7.68 -3.79
CA VAL A 208 -3.07 7.55 -4.68
C VAL A 208 -2.97 8.46 -5.89
N TYR A 209 -2.36 9.65 -5.77
CA TYR A 209 -2.16 10.57 -6.89
C TYR A 209 -1.37 9.94 -8.04
N HIS A 210 -0.46 9.00 -7.73
CA HIS A 210 0.39 8.32 -8.72
C HIS A 210 -0.23 7.09 -9.36
N TYR A 211 -1.44 6.68 -8.95
CA TYR A 211 -2.13 5.58 -9.59
C TYR A 211 -2.56 5.90 -11.02
N PRO A 212 -2.64 4.90 -11.92
CA PRO A 212 -3.22 5.09 -13.23
C PRO A 212 -4.65 5.64 -13.16
N ARG A 213 -5.09 6.28 -14.24
CA ARG A 213 -6.46 6.78 -14.39
C ARG A 213 -7.49 5.66 -14.18
N ASN A 214 -8.61 5.98 -13.55
CA ASN A 214 -9.71 5.05 -13.23
C ASN A 214 -9.32 3.89 -12.30
N LYS A 215 -8.13 3.90 -11.69
CA LYS A 215 -7.75 2.84 -10.74
C LYS A 215 -8.71 2.83 -9.56
N VAL A 216 -9.28 1.65 -9.29
CA VAL A 216 -10.12 1.42 -8.11
C VAL A 216 -9.23 1.25 -6.89
N VAL A 217 -9.58 1.95 -5.81
CA VAL A 217 -8.90 1.87 -4.51
C VAL A 217 -9.89 1.46 -3.43
N MET A 218 -9.39 0.70 -2.47
CA MET A 218 -10.20 0.28 -1.33
C MET A 218 -10.24 1.36 -0.27
N THR A 219 -11.42 1.65 0.23
CA THR A 219 -11.64 2.62 1.31
C THR A 219 -12.61 2.06 2.34
N ALA A 220 -12.74 2.77 3.45
CA ALA A 220 -13.67 2.46 4.51
C ALA A 220 -13.95 3.72 5.32
N ALA A 221 -15.03 3.70 6.10
CA ALA A 221 -15.43 4.86 6.87
C ALA A 221 -14.32 5.31 7.84
N ALA A 222 -13.98 6.60 7.82
CA ALA A 222 -12.98 7.19 8.70
C ALA A 222 -13.48 8.53 9.26
N LYS A 223 -13.00 8.89 10.45
CA LYS A 223 -13.36 10.17 11.07
C LYS A 223 -12.33 11.24 10.68
N LEU A 224 -12.82 12.37 10.21
CA LEU A 224 -12.05 13.57 9.95
C LEU A 224 -12.53 14.66 10.90
N ASP A 225 -11.58 15.34 11.56
CA ASP A 225 -11.91 16.53 12.33
C ASP A 225 -12.47 17.61 11.39
N ILE A 226 -13.38 18.46 11.88
CA ILE A 226 -14.13 19.49 11.12
C ILE A 226 -15.17 18.93 10.14
N VAL A 227 -14.83 17.90 9.35
CA VAL A 227 -15.66 17.37 8.26
C VAL A 227 -16.64 16.29 8.75
N GLY A 228 -16.29 15.54 9.79
CA GLY A 228 -17.09 14.43 10.29
C GLY A 228 -16.71 13.08 9.67
N SER A 229 -17.70 12.23 9.39
CA SER A 229 -17.44 10.87 8.88
C SER A 229 -17.26 10.88 7.36
N MET A 230 -16.07 10.50 6.89
CA MET A 230 -15.81 10.17 5.50
C MET A 230 -16.35 8.77 5.21
N ASN A 231 -17.29 8.63 4.29
CA ASN A 231 -17.75 7.33 3.78
C ASN A 231 -17.93 7.38 2.27
N LEU A 232 -17.01 6.75 1.54
CA LEU A 232 -16.99 6.68 0.08
C LEU A 232 -17.28 5.26 -0.43
N GLY A 233 -17.84 4.39 0.41
CA GLY A 233 -18.01 2.96 0.11
C GLY A 233 -16.77 2.12 0.43
N THR A 234 -16.75 0.88 -0.06
CA THR A 234 -15.60 -0.04 0.10
C THR A 234 -14.60 0.04 -1.04
N GLU A 235 -15.06 0.47 -2.21
CA GLU A 235 -14.29 0.65 -3.44
C GLU A 235 -14.66 1.99 -4.05
N VAL A 236 -13.65 2.75 -4.48
CA VAL A 236 -13.83 4.07 -5.08
C VAL A 236 -12.79 4.28 -6.17
N ALA A 237 -13.15 4.98 -7.24
CA ALA A 237 -12.17 5.40 -8.24
C ALA A 237 -11.19 6.42 -7.65
N LYS A 238 -9.93 6.37 -8.08
CA LYS A 238 -8.86 7.32 -7.72
C LYS A 238 -9.36 8.76 -7.80
N GLU A 239 -9.96 9.14 -8.92
CA GLU A 239 -10.39 10.50 -9.22
C GLU A 239 -11.47 10.99 -8.23
N SER A 240 -12.41 10.12 -7.88
CA SER A 240 -13.45 10.43 -6.88
C SER A 240 -12.85 10.66 -5.49
N LEU A 241 -11.85 9.86 -5.10
CA LEU A 241 -11.15 10.05 -3.83
C LEU A 241 -10.33 11.36 -3.82
N LEU A 242 -9.63 11.68 -4.90
CA LEU A 242 -8.89 12.95 -5.02
C LEU A 242 -9.84 14.15 -5.00
N SER A 243 -10.97 14.05 -5.70
CA SER A 243 -12.02 15.09 -5.70
C SER A 243 -12.61 15.31 -4.31
N PHE A 244 -12.81 14.23 -3.55
CA PHE A 244 -13.22 14.32 -2.15
C PHE A 244 -12.19 15.12 -1.31
N TRP A 245 -10.89 14.81 -1.43
CA TRP A 245 -9.85 15.54 -0.71
C TRP A 245 -9.76 17.02 -1.11
N GLN A 246 -9.89 17.32 -2.40
CA GLN A 246 -9.95 18.70 -2.89
C GLN A 246 -11.16 19.45 -2.31
N GLY A 247 -12.33 18.80 -2.23
CA GLY A 247 -13.53 19.35 -1.61
C GLY A 247 -13.32 19.66 -0.12
N VAL A 248 -12.69 18.74 0.62
CA VAL A 248 -12.31 18.94 2.03
C VAL A 248 -11.39 20.15 2.20
N VAL A 249 -10.36 20.27 1.37
CA VAL A 249 -9.42 21.40 1.41
C VAL A 249 -10.14 22.72 1.11
N LYS A 250 -11.00 22.75 0.09
CA LYS A 250 -11.78 23.93 -0.26
C LYS A 250 -12.74 24.35 0.86
N GLN A 251 -13.40 23.39 1.50
CA GLN A 251 -14.36 23.66 2.59
C GLN A 251 -13.66 24.18 3.87
N THR A 252 -12.47 23.66 4.18
CA THR A 252 -11.79 23.93 5.46
C THR A 252 -10.75 25.05 5.38
N GLY A 253 -10.31 25.41 4.17
CA GLY A 253 -9.22 26.37 3.98
C GLY A 253 -7.85 25.85 4.39
N LEU A 254 -7.68 24.52 4.47
CA LEU A 254 -6.42 23.86 4.79
C LEU A 254 -5.33 24.26 3.77
N ARG A 255 -4.15 24.67 4.25
CA ARG A 255 -3.07 25.19 3.40
C ARG A 255 -1.91 24.21 3.31
N PHE A 256 -1.31 24.14 2.12
CA PHE A 256 -0.19 23.26 1.79
C PHE A 256 0.90 24.05 1.08
N GLN A 257 2.14 23.64 1.31
CA GLN A 257 3.30 24.05 0.55
C GLN A 257 3.64 22.92 -0.42
N PHE A 258 3.15 23.04 -1.66
CA PHE A 258 3.38 22.05 -2.71
C PHE A 258 4.75 22.21 -3.37
N SER A 259 5.20 21.16 -4.04
CA SER A 259 6.52 21.07 -4.67
C SER A 259 7.65 21.40 -3.68
N GLU A 260 7.49 21.00 -2.43
CA GLU A 260 8.37 21.32 -1.32
C GLU A 260 8.76 20.05 -0.57
N ARG A 261 9.96 19.55 -0.87
CA ARG A 261 10.46 18.28 -0.34
C ARG A 261 11.20 18.51 0.97
N LEU A 262 10.95 17.67 1.98
CA LEU A 262 11.75 17.62 3.21
C LEU A 262 13.19 17.19 2.90
N GLU A 263 14.16 17.92 3.42
CA GLU A 263 15.59 17.64 3.25
C GLU A 263 16.28 17.29 4.57
N GLY A 264 15.78 17.81 5.70
CA GLY A 264 16.32 17.48 7.00
C GLY A 264 15.56 18.10 8.16
N ILE A 265 15.82 17.59 9.36
CA ILE A 265 15.29 18.12 10.62
C ILE A 265 16.45 18.22 11.60
N GLU A 266 16.58 19.38 12.22
CA GLU A 266 17.57 19.64 13.26
C GLU A 266 16.84 20.00 14.55
N GLN A 267 17.24 19.39 15.66
CA GLN A 267 16.67 19.64 16.99
C GLN A 267 17.53 20.66 17.74
N HIS A 268 16.88 21.63 18.37
CA HIS A 268 17.53 22.66 19.20
C HIS A 268 17.55 22.28 20.67
N ALA A 269 18.39 22.95 21.45
CA ALA A 269 18.56 22.69 22.89
C ALA A 269 17.29 22.94 23.72
N ASP A 270 16.41 23.84 23.27
CA ASP A 270 15.11 24.13 23.90
C ASP A 270 14.01 23.09 23.57
N GLY A 271 14.34 22.11 22.72
CA GLY A 271 13.43 21.06 22.27
C GLY A 271 12.57 21.44 21.05
N SER A 272 12.77 22.63 20.46
CA SER A 272 12.22 22.98 19.15
C SER A 272 13.00 22.33 18.00
N PHE A 273 12.54 22.53 16.78
CA PHE A 273 13.11 21.99 15.56
C PHE A 273 13.21 23.03 14.46
N THR A 274 14.28 22.94 13.66
CA THR A 274 14.33 23.52 12.32
C THR A 274 14.13 22.42 11.29
N VAL A 275 13.03 22.52 10.54
CA VAL A 275 12.71 21.66 9.39
C VAL A 275 13.19 22.35 8.12
N ARG A 276 14.17 21.76 7.44
CA ARG A 276 14.69 22.24 6.15
C ARG A 276 13.99 21.54 5.00
N SER A 277 13.53 22.32 4.03
CA SER A 277 12.95 21.84 2.78
C SER A 277 13.70 22.37 1.58
N SER A 278 13.35 21.88 0.39
CA SER A 278 13.89 22.35 -0.89
C SER A 278 13.55 23.81 -1.23
N LYS A 279 12.74 24.51 -0.41
CA LYS A 279 12.32 25.90 -0.66
C LYS A 279 12.53 26.82 0.53
N ALA A 280 12.46 26.31 1.76
CA ALA A 280 12.42 27.13 2.96
C ALA A 280 12.95 26.38 4.19
N SER A 281 12.97 27.10 5.32
CA SER A 281 13.22 26.53 6.64
C SER A 281 12.11 26.94 7.59
N TYR A 282 11.61 25.99 8.37
CA TYR A 282 10.52 26.20 9.32
C TYR A 282 10.99 25.92 10.74
N HIS A 283 10.75 26.86 11.65
CA HIS A 283 11.00 26.65 13.07
C HIS A 283 9.71 26.20 13.76
N THR A 284 9.74 25.08 14.49
CA THR A 284 8.53 24.46 15.07
C THR A 284 8.76 23.73 16.39
N LYS A 285 7.71 23.54 17.20
CA LYS A 285 7.77 22.78 18.46
C LYS A 285 7.71 21.26 18.27
N ALA A 286 7.14 20.78 17.17
CA ALA A 286 6.95 19.36 16.90
C ALA A 286 6.91 19.09 15.39
N VAL A 287 7.23 17.86 15.00
CA VAL A 287 7.16 17.42 13.60
C VAL A 287 6.34 16.15 13.48
N LEU A 288 5.43 16.10 12.49
CA LEU A 288 4.72 14.88 12.11
C LEU A 288 5.14 14.45 10.70
N LEU A 289 5.79 13.28 10.61
CA LEU A 289 6.15 12.66 9.35
C LEU A 289 4.99 11.77 8.87
N ALA A 290 4.35 12.17 7.78
CA ALA A 290 3.27 11.48 7.09
C ALA A 290 3.67 11.14 5.63
N LEU A 291 4.95 10.81 5.43
CA LEU A 291 5.62 10.64 4.14
C LEU A 291 5.17 9.42 3.31
N GLY A 292 4.49 8.46 3.94
CA GLY A 292 4.17 7.17 3.34
C GLY A 292 5.41 6.30 3.06
N ARG A 293 5.24 5.24 2.25
CA ARG A 293 6.35 4.33 1.85
C ARG A 293 6.54 4.22 0.33
N ARG A 294 5.78 4.98 -0.47
CA ARG A 294 6.05 5.05 -1.92
C ARG A 294 7.49 5.50 -2.16
N GLY A 295 7.95 6.49 -1.40
CA GLY A 295 9.28 7.06 -1.56
C GLY A 295 9.49 7.71 -2.93
N SER A 296 10.75 7.96 -3.26
CA SER A 296 11.14 8.41 -4.60
C SER A 296 11.26 7.19 -5.53
N PRO A 297 10.88 7.30 -6.82
CA PRO A 297 11.06 6.22 -7.76
C PRO A 297 12.51 5.71 -7.78
N ARG A 298 12.69 4.39 -7.83
CA ARG A 298 14.01 3.80 -8.02
C ARG A 298 14.46 4.05 -9.47
N LYS A 299 15.59 4.73 -9.63
CA LYS A 299 16.25 4.92 -10.92
C LYS A 299 16.86 3.61 -11.43
N LEU A 300 16.99 3.52 -12.74
CA LEU A 300 17.69 2.44 -13.44
C LEU A 300 19.21 2.66 -13.40
N ASP A 301 19.64 3.91 -13.28
CA ASP A 301 21.03 4.37 -13.31
C ASP A 301 21.76 3.95 -14.59
N VAL A 302 21.07 4.10 -15.73
CA VAL A 302 21.57 3.74 -17.07
C VAL A 302 21.71 4.96 -17.98
N PRO A 303 22.66 4.96 -18.94
CA PRO A 303 22.75 6.00 -19.95
C PRO A 303 21.43 6.21 -20.69
N GLY A 304 20.99 7.46 -20.80
CA GLY A 304 19.75 7.85 -21.47
C GLY A 304 18.48 7.78 -20.63
N GLU A 305 18.56 7.42 -19.34
CA GLU A 305 17.41 7.44 -18.44
C GLU A 305 16.76 8.82 -18.27
N GLU A 306 17.55 9.89 -18.41
CA GLU A 306 17.07 11.28 -18.24
C GLU A 306 16.25 11.80 -19.45
N GLN A 307 16.03 10.97 -20.48
CA GLN A 307 15.23 11.35 -21.65
C GLN A 307 13.74 11.52 -21.30
N ALA A 308 13.06 12.45 -22.00
CA ALA A 308 11.64 12.75 -21.77
C ALA A 308 10.69 11.56 -22.03
N LYS A 309 11.12 10.55 -22.79
CA LYS A 309 10.37 9.31 -23.05
C LYS A 309 10.35 8.34 -21.85
N VAL A 310 11.16 8.61 -20.82
CA VAL A 310 11.28 7.78 -19.62
C VAL A 310 10.43 8.37 -18.51
N VAL A 311 9.45 7.60 -18.04
CA VAL A 311 8.55 8.00 -16.96
C VAL A 311 8.52 6.94 -15.86
N TYR A 312 8.29 7.37 -14.62
CA TYR A 312 8.32 6.49 -13.44
C TYR A 312 6.93 6.09 -12.92
N ARG A 313 5.89 6.35 -13.71
CA ARG A 313 4.51 5.92 -13.47
C ARG A 313 3.72 5.94 -14.76
N LEU A 314 2.75 5.03 -14.88
CA LEU A 314 1.70 5.14 -15.89
C LEU A 314 0.59 6.04 -15.35
N ILE A 315 0.31 7.16 -16.03
CA ILE A 315 -0.81 8.06 -15.70
C ILE A 315 -2.04 7.66 -16.50
N ASP A 316 -1.92 7.63 -17.83
CA ASP A 316 -2.98 7.24 -18.75
C ASP A 316 -2.41 6.34 -19.85
N ALA A 317 -3.03 5.19 -20.09
CA ALA A 317 -2.57 4.23 -21.10
C ALA A 317 -2.89 4.73 -22.51
N GLU A 318 -3.99 5.47 -22.66
CA GLU A 318 -4.48 6.01 -23.94
C GLU A 318 -3.45 6.90 -24.64
N GLN A 319 -2.57 7.57 -23.87
CA GLN A 319 -1.47 8.37 -24.40
C GLN A 319 -0.49 7.56 -25.26
N TYR A 320 -0.41 6.25 -25.06
CA TYR A 320 0.58 5.38 -25.69
C TYR A 320 0.01 4.56 -26.87
N ARG A 321 -1.20 4.87 -27.34
CA ARG A 321 -1.79 4.21 -28.52
C ARG A 321 -0.85 4.24 -29.72
N GLY A 322 -0.68 3.09 -30.36
CA GLY A 322 0.19 2.94 -31.52
C GLY A 322 1.70 2.95 -31.22
N GLN A 323 2.13 3.06 -29.96
CA GLN A 323 3.54 3.18 -29.59
C GLN A 323 4.16 1.83 -29.17
N ARG A 324 5.49 1.77 -29.21
CA ARG A 324 6.30 0.66 -28.69
C ARG A 324 6.79 1.02 -27.29
N VAL A 325 6.21 0.39 -26.27
CA VAL A 325 6.44 0.76 -24.87
C VAL A 325 7.19 -0.36 -24.15
N LEU A 326 8.29 0.01 -23.49
CA LEU A 326 9.01 -0.85 -22.56
C LEU A 326 8.51 -0.57 -21.14
N VAL A 327 8.01 -1.57 -20.44
CA VAL A 327 7.73 -1.51 -19.00
C VAL A 327 8.84 -2.23 -18.25
N VAL A 328 9.43 -1.59 -17.24
CA VAL A 328 10.52 -2.17 -16.44
C VAL A 328 10.04 -2.44 -15.01
N GLY A 329 9.99 -3.70 -14.60
CA GLY A 329 9.60 -4.10 -13.25
C GLY A 329 8.87 -5.43 -13.19
N GLY A 330 8.64 -5.95 -11.97
CA GLY A 330 7.98 -7.24 -11.77
C GLY A 330 7.05 -7.32 -10.56
N GLY A 331 6.64 -6.16 -10.03
CA GLY A 331 5.57 -6.08 -9.03
C GLY A 331 4.22 -5.75 -9.69
N ASP A 332 3.14 -5.73 -8.89
CA ASP A 332 1.79 -5.46 -9.40
C ASP A 332 1.69 -4.18 -10.23
N SER A 333 2.37 -3.10 -9.84
CA SER A 333 2.36 -1.85 -10.61
C SER A 333 2.91 -2.01 -12.04
N ALA A 334 3.94 -2.85 -12.23
CA ALA A 334 4.52 -3.11 -13.55
C ALA A 334 3.56 -3.96 -14.40
N LEU A 335 2.96 -5.00 -13.81
CA LEU A 335 2.01 -5.86 -14.50
C LEU A 335 0.74 -5.10 -14.89
N GLU A 336 0.17 -4.33 -13.96
CA GLU A 336 -1.01 -3.50 -14.23
C GLU A 336 -0.73 -2.47 -15.34
N ALA A 337 0.46 -1.84 -15.33
CA ALA A 337 0.85 -0.92 -16.40
C ALA A 337 0.97 -1.62 -17.76
N ALA A 338 1.66 -2.78 -17.80
CA ALA A 338 1.82 -3.55 -19.03
C ALA A 338 0.48 -4.04 -19.57
N ILE A 339 -0.42 -4.53 -18.71
CA ILE A 339 -1.77 -4.97 -19.07
C ILE A 339 -2.58 -3.80 -19.65
N ALA A 340 -2.61 -2.66 -18.95
CA ALA A 340 -3.37 -1.49 -19.41
C ALA A 340 -2.86 -0.98 -20.77
N LEU A 341 -1.54 -0.88 -20.95
CA LEU A 341 -0.94 -0.49 -22.23
C LEU A 341 -1.26 -1.48 -23.36
N ALA A 342 -1.25 -2.77 -23.06
CA ALA A 342 -1.49 -3.81 -24.06
C ALA A 342 -2.95 -3.90 -24.49
N GLU A 343 -3.89 -3.38 -23.71
CA GLU A 343 -5.30 -3.25 -24.08
C GLU A 343 -5.54 -2.09 -25.06
N GLU A 344 -4.62 -1.12 -25.13
CA GLU A 344 -4.73 0.00 -26.05
C GLU A 344 -4.49 -0.40 -27.52
N PRO A 345 -5.26 0.16 -28.47
CA PRO A 345 -5.10 -0.16 -29.89
C PRO A 345 -3.73 0.21 -30.45
N GLY A 346 -3.12 -0.72 -31.19
CA GLY A 346 -1.85 -0.51 -31.89
C GLY A 346 -0.61 -0.47 -30.99
N THR A 347 -0.76 -0.58 -29.68
CA THR A 347 0.36 -0.52 -28.73
C THR A 347 1.10 -1.85 -28.68
N THR A 348 2.43 -1.80 -28.82
CA THR A 348 3.32 -2.95 -28.63
C THR A 348 3.99 -2.82 -27.27
N VAL A 349 3.88 -3.85 -26.42
CA VAL A 349 4.39 -3.79 -25.05
C VAL A 349 5.45 -4.87 -24.82
N THR A 350 6.61 -4.46 -24.33
CA THR A 350 7.62 -5.37 -23.79
C THR A 350 7.74 -5.14 -22.28
N LEU A 351 7.63 -6.20 -21.49
CA LEU A 351 7.83 -6.19 -20.04
C LEU A 351 9.19 -6.78 -19.69
N SER A 352 10.13 -5.93 -19.25
CA SER A 352 11.45 -6.35 -18.78
C SER A 352 11.47 -6.52 -17.27
N TYR A 353 11.93 -7.69 -16.82
CA TYR A 353 12.10 -7.98 -15.40
C TYR A 353 13.37 -8.79 -15.13
N ARG A 354 14.15 -8.33 -14.15
CA ARG A 354 15.46 -8.90 -13.81
C ARG A 354 15.44 -10.32 -13.22
N SER A 355 14.31 -10.79 -12.71
CA SER A 355 14.22 -12.10 -12.07
C SER A 355 13.59 -13.14 -13.00
N GLN A 356 13.80 -14.42 -12.67
CA GLN A 356 13.29 -15.57 -13.43
C GLN A 356 11.77 -15.79 -13.32
N ALA A 357 11.11 -15.17 -12.34
CA ALA A 357 9.67 -15.35 -12.12
C ALA A 357 9.07 -14.21 -11.29
N PHE A 358 7.79 -13.93 -11.49
CA PHE A 358 7.02 -12.94 -10.73
C PHE A 358 6.59 -13.47 -9.35
N SER A 359 7.39 -13.29 -8.31
CA SER A 359 7.06 -13.80 -6.97
C SER A 359 6.10 -12.93 -6.16
N ARG A 360 5.86 -11.66 -6.54
CA ARG A 360 5.19 -10.65 -5.71
C ARG A 360 4.05 -9.95 -6.43
N VAL A 361 3.21 -10.72 -7.10
CA VAL A 361 2.09 -10.21 -7.90
C VAL A 361 0.82 -10.95 -7.55
N LYS A 362 -0.31 -10.24 -7.58
CA LYS A 362 -1.62 -10.85 -7.42
C LYS A 362 -1.87 -11.84 -8.55
N ASP A 363 -2.46 -12.99 -8.20
CA ASP A 363 -2.75 -14.06 -9.16
C ASP A 363 -3.58 -13.58 -10.35
N LYS A 364 -4.58 -12.72 -10.10
CA LYS A 364 -5.39 -12.07 -11.16
C LYS A 364 -4.53 -11.35 -12.21
N ASN A 365 -3.52 -10.60 -11.76
CA ASN A 365 -2.63 -9.85 -12.65
C ASN A 365 -1.72 -10.82 -13.44
N ARG A 366 -1.23 -11.88 -12.79
CA ARG A 366 -0.43 -12.92 -13.45
C ARG A 366 -1.23 -13.67 -14.53
N GLN A 367 -2.47 -14.06 -14.23
CA GLN A 367 -3.35 -14.74 -15.19
C GLN A 367 -3.65 -13.86 -16.40
N LYS A 368 -3.98 -12.58 -16.16
CA LYS A 368 -4.25 -11.62 -17.24
C LYS A 368 -3.00 -11.33 -18.09
N LEU A 369 -1.83 -11.20 -17.48
CA LEU A 369 -0.55 -11.09 -18.20
C LEU A 369 -0.33 -12.30 -19.11
N LYS A 370 -0.52 -13.53 -18.58
CA LYS A 370 -0.35 -14.77 -19.35
C LYS A 370 -1.29 -14.81 -20.56
N GLN A 371 -2.55 -14.45 -20.40
CA GLN A 371 -3.52 -14.38 -21.50
C GLN A 371 -3.07 -13.40 -22.60
N LEU A 372 -2.58 -12.22 -22.22
CA LEU A 372 -2.10 -11.21 -23.17
C LEU A 372 -0.78 -11.62 -23.84
N GLN A 373 0.08 -12.34 -23.13
CA GLN A 373 1.28 -12.93 -23.70
C GLN A 373 0.95 -14.01 -24.73
N GLU A 374 0.04 -14.93 -24.42
CA GLU A 374 -0.44 -15.97 -25.36
C GLU A 374 -1.14 -15.36 -26.59
N ALA A 375 -1.81 -14.21 -26.42
CA ALA A 375 -2.40 -13.45 -27.51
C ALA A 375 -1.38 -12.60 -28.30
N GLY A 376 -0.09 -12.66 -27.98
CA GLY A 376 0.97 -11.88 -28.64
C GLY A 376 0.90 -10.37 -28.40
N ARG A 377 0.16 -9.93 -27.38
CA ARG A 377 -0.02 -8.50 -27.04
C ARG A 377 1.07 -7.96 -26.13
N ILE A 378 1.71 -8.83 -25.33
CA ILE A 378 2.81 -8.49 -24.44
C ILE A 378 3.95 -9.47 -24.65
N GLU A 379 5.15 -8.95 -24.93
CA GLU A 379 6.38 -9.71 -24.83
C GLU A 379 6.91 -9.63 -23.39
N VAL A 380 7.22 -10.77 -22.76
CA VAL A 380 7.77 -10.81 -21.40
C VAL A 380 9.23 -11.25 -21.44
N CYS A 381 10.15 -10.34 -21.11
CA CYS A 381 11.58 -10.59 -21.03
C CYS A 381 11.99 -10.78 -19.56
N LEU A 382 11.99 -12.02 -19.09
CA LEU A 382 12.53 -12.37 -17.77
C LEU A 382 14.06 -12.41 -17.79
N GLN A 383 14.68 -12.32 -16.61
CA GLN A 383 16.13 -12.27 -16.46
C GLN A 383 16.79 -11.21 -17.37
N SER A 384 16.12 -10.07 -17.53
CA SER A 384 16.59 -8.98 -18.38
C SER A 384 16.85 -7.69 -17.59
N ASN A 385 17.84 -6.91 -18.02
CA ASN A 385 18.13 -5.59 -17.48
C ASN A 385 18.32 -4.58 -18.63
N VAL A 386 17.85 -3.35 -18.43
CA VAL A 386 18.14 -2.26 -19.36
C VAL A 386 19.62 -1.89 -19.24
N LEU A 387 20.33 -1.75 -20.35
CA LEU A 387 21.73 -1.31 -20.40
C LEU A 387 21.86 0.17 -20.74
N ARG A 388 21.09 0.64 -21.72
CA ARG A 388 21.00 2.03 -22.13
C ARG A 388 19.71 2.30 -22.88
N ILE A 389 19.27 3.55 -22.86
CA ILE A 389 18.09 4.04 -23.54
C ILE A 389 18.56 5.04 -24.60
N GLU A 390 18.20 4.81 -25.85
CA GLU A 390 18.50 5.67 -27.00
C GLU A 390 17.20 6.37 -27.45
N ALA A 391 17.29 7.26 -28.46
CA ALA A 391 16.17 8.07 -28.89
C ALA A 391 14.99 7.22 -29.42
N ASP A 392 15.28 6.20 -30.22
CA ASP A 392 14.31 5.35 -30.92
C ASP A 392 14.43 3.86 -30.58
N GLN A 393 15.36 3.49 -29.69
CA GLN A 393 15.56 2.12 -29.23
C GLN A 393 16.02 2.02 -27.77
N VAL A 394 15.93 0.82 -27.21
CA VAL A 394 16.45 0.45 -25.88
C VAL A 394 17.31 -0.79 -26.00
N GLN A 395 18.45 -0.80 -25.33
CA GLN A 395 19.34 -1.96 -25.27
C GLN A 395 19.03 -2.76 -24.00
N LEU A 396 18.64 -4.02 -24.15
CA LEU A 396 18.46 -4.96 -23.05
C LEU A 396 19.60 -5.97 -23.00
N LYS A 397 20.06 -6.30 -21.80
CA LYS A 397 20.84 -7.51 -21.52
C LYS A 397 19.87 -8.63 -21.16
N THR A 398 19.82 -9.69 -21.96
CA THR A 398 19.03 -10.90 -21.71
C THR A 398 19.97 -12.10 -21.46
N LEU A 399 19.41 -13.30 -21.25
CA LEU A 399 20.20 -14.53 -21.15
C LEU A 399 20.87 -14.92 -22.47
N GLU A 400 20.27 -14.53 -23.60
CA GLU A 400 20.74 -14.86 -24.95
C GLU A 400 21.78 -13.86 -25.47
N GLY A 401 22.04 -12.79 -24.71
CA GLY A 401 22.98 -11.73 -25.06
C GLY A 401 22.34 -10.36 -24.97
N GLU A 402 22.93 -9.39 -25.68
CA GLU A 402 22.32 -8.07 -25.79
C GLU A 402 21.31 -8.02 -26.95
N ARG A 403 20.19 -7.34 -26.72
CA ARG A 403 19.12 -7.18 -27.69
C ARG A 403 18.68 -5.72 -27.75
N ALA A 404 18.74 -5.15 -28.96
CA ALA A 404 18.16 -3.85 -29.25
C ALA A 404 16.65 -4.00 -29.53
N LEU A 405 15.84 -3.16 -28.92
CA LEU A 405 14.40 -3.10 -29.15
C LEU A 405 14.00 -1.70 -29.61
N PRO A 406 13.32 -1.56 -30.76
CA PRO A 406 12.74 -0.28 -31.13
C PRO A 406 11.72 0.17 -30.08
N ASN A 407 11.80 1.42 -29.65
CA ASN A 407 11.10 1.89 -28.46
C ASN A 407 10.75 3.38 -28.56
N ASP A 408 9.52 3.71 -28.21
CA ASP A 408 8.99 5.08 -28.19
C ASP A 408 8.84 5.62 -26.77
N ALA A 409 8.57 4.75 -25.79
CA ALA A 409 8.43 5.13 -24.38
C ALA A 409 8.93 4.06 -23.41
N VAL A 410 9.43 4.48 -22.25
CA VAL A 410 9.87 3.60 -21.16
C VAL A 410 9.12 3.96 -19.88
N ILE A 411 8.42 2.99 -19.30
CA ILE A 411 7.74 3.14 -18.01
C ILE A 411 8.46 2.32 -16.94
N VAL A 412 9.14 3.00 -16.03
CA VAL A 412 9.90 2.41 -14.93
C VAL A 412 9.00 2.19 -13.73
N CYS A 413 8.73 0.91 -13.43
CA CYS A 413 7.97 0.43 -12.28
C CYS A 413 8.85 -0.46 -11.37
N ALA A 414 10.06 0.01 -11.07
CA ALA A 414 11.08 -0.69 -10.29
C ALA A 414 10.92 -0.56 -8.75
N GLY A 415 9.79 -0.01 -8.30
CA GLY A 415 9.52 0.29 -6.90
C GLY A 415 10.13 1.62 -6.44
N GLY A 416 10.00 1.91 -5.15
CA GLY A 416 10.50 3.14 -4.55
C GLY A 416 11.70 2.92 -3.62
N VAL A 417 12.45 4.00 -3.40
CA VAL A 417 13.45 4.09 -2.34
C VAL A 417 12.79 4.73 -1.13
N LEU A 418 12.72 3.96 -0.03
CA LEU A 418 12.19 4.44 1.24
C LEU A 418 13.08 5.57 1.78
N PRO A 419 12.52 6.54 2.53
CA PRO A 419 13.30 7.61 3.13
C PRO A 419 14.15 7.14 4.34
N THR A 420 14.58 5.88 4.37
CA THR A 420 15.38 5.27 5.46
C THR A 420 16.64 6.09 5.76
N PRO A 421 17.47 6.52 4.78
CA PRO A 421 18.65 7.33 5.08
C PRO A 421 18.30 8.67 5.73
N LEU A 422 17.20 9.31 5.29
CA LEU A 422 16.71 10.55 5.87
C LEU A 422 16.26 10.35 7.32
N LEU A 423 15.50 9.29 7.61
CA LEU A 423 15.06 8.98 8.97
C LEU A 423 16.25 8.70 9.90
N GLN A 424 17.24 7.95 9.42
CA GLN A 424 18.47 7.66 10.18
C GLN A 424 19.28 8.93 10.42
N ALA A 425 19.40 9.82 9.44
CA ALA A 425 20.08 11.12 9.59
C ALA A 425 19.39 12.04 10.62
N ILE A 426 18.06 11.94 10.76
CA ILE A 426 17.29 12.63 11.81
C ILE A 426 17.50 11.97 13.20
N GLY A 427 18.09 10.77 13.27
CA GLY A 427 18.29 10.02 14.50
C GLY A 427 17.14 9.06 14.86
N ILE A 428 16.21 8.83 13.92
CA ILE A 428 15.10 7.90 14.13
C ILE A 428 15.59 6.46 14.01
N ARG A 429 15.35 5.67 15.05
CA ARG A 429 15.70 4.26 15.11
C ARG A 429 14.69 3.43 14.30
N LEU A 430 15.24 2.61 13.41
CA LEU A 430 14.48 1.62 12.65
C LEU A 430 14.76 0.23 13.21
N GLU A 431 13.74 -0.61 13.22
CA GLU A 431 13.83 -2.03 13.54
C GLU A 431 13.42 -2.84 12.31
N THR A 432 14.23 -3.83 11.95
CA THR A 432 13.90 -4.77 10.88
C THR A 432 13.02 -5.88 11.44
N LYS A 433 11.74 -5.91 11.04
CA LYS A 433 10.76 -6.91 11.49
C LYS A 433 10.72 -8.12 10.54
N TYR A 434 10.81 -9.33 11.10
CA TYR A 434 10.79 -10.60 10.37
C TYR A 434 9.57 -11.45 10.74
N GLY A 435 8.39 -11.03 10.28
CA GLY A 435 7.13 -11.69 10.65
C GLY A 435 6.73 -11.44 12.10
N THR A 436 7.20 -10.35 12.70
CA THR A 436 6.87 -9.94 14.08
C THR A 436 6.01 -8.69 14.10
N ALA A 437 5.21 -8.55 15.17
CA ALA A 437 4.36 -7.40 15.40
C ALA A 437 5.15 -6.11 15.71
#